data_AF-A0A915JK89-F1
#
_entry.id   AF-A0A915JK89-F1
#
_cell.length_a   1.000
_cell.length_b   1.000
_cell.length_c   1.000
_cell.angle_alpha   90.00
_cell.angle_beta   90.00
_cell.angle_gamma   90.00
#
_symmetry.space_group_name_H-M   'P 1'
#
loop_
_entity.id
_entity.type
_entity.pdbx_description
1 polymer ?
#
loop_
_entity_poly.entity_id
_entity_poly.type
_entity_poly.pdbx_seq_one_letter_code
_entity_poly.pdbx_strand_id
1 'polypeptide(L)'
;MQYAIKYIKVIGREALDPAGPLFACQNESIRLDPSDARFVQVIHTNGDSLSRGGLGALQRMGHVDFYPNGGVTQPGCNRPTFLKFLTLRNSKPHLRIP
;
A
#
# COMPACT_ATOMS: atom_id res chain seq x y z
N MET A 1 -7.24 15.73 1.80
CA MET A 1 -6.10 16.25 1.00
C MET A 1 -5.78 15.42 -0.25
N GLN A 2 -6.26 14.17 -0.39
CA GLN A 2 -5.91 13.30 -1.53
C GLN A 2 -6.52 13.72 -2.88
N TYR A 3 -7.72 14.31 -2.87
CA TYR A 3 -8.43 14.77 -4.08
C TYR A 3 -7.65 15.80 -4.90
N ALA A 4 -7.05 16.82 -4.27
CA ALA A 4 -6.33 17.88 -4.99
C ALA A 4 -5.10 17.35 -5.76
N ILE A 5 -4.47 16.28 -5.24
CA ILE A 5 -3.30 15.66 -5.87
C ILE A 5 -3.71 14.87 -7.14
N LYS A 6 -4.94 14.36 -7.21
CA LYS A 6 -5.48 13.62 -8.37
C LYS A 6 -5.71 14.52 -9.59
N TYR A 7 -6.04 15.80 -9.40
CA TYR A 7 -6.33 16.73 -10.50
C TYR A 7 -5.09 17.36 -11.15
N ILE A 8 -3.91 17.19 -10.54
CA ILE A 8 -2.62 17.63 -11.12
C ILE A 8 -1.94 16.40 -11.70
N LYS A 9 -2.01 16.24 -13.02
CA LYS A 9 -1.46 15.05 -13.70
C LYS A 9 0.07 15.12 -13.78
N VAL A 10 0.72 14.45 -12.85
CA VAL A 10 2.18 14.28 -12.80
C VAL A 10 2.66 13.25 -13.82
N ILE A 11 3.94 13.33 -14.22
CA ILE A 11 4.51 12.45 -15.25
C ILE A 11 4.59 11.00 -14.75
N GLY A 12 5.09 10.78 -13.54
CA GLY A 12 5.20 9.45 -12.93
C GLY A 12 4.77 9.47 -11.48
N ARG A 13 4.18 8.37 -11.02
CA ARG A 13 3.84 8.15 -9.62
C ARG A 13 4.29 6.75 -9.19
N GLU A 14 5.10 6.71 -8.16
CA GLU A 14 5.49 5.46 -7.50
C GLU A 14 4.68 5.33 -6.21
N ALA A 15 4.01 4.21 -6.02
CA ALA A 15 3.25 3.92 -4.82
C ALA A 15 3.82 2.69 -4.13
N LEU A 16 4.33 2.90 -2.91
CA LEU A 16 4.91 1.87 -2.09
C LEU A 16 3.88 1.41 -1.07
N ASP A 17 3.43 0.16 -1.21
CA ASP A 17 2.48 -0.54 -0.36
C ASP A 17 1.19 0.29 -0.05
N PRO A 18 0.36 0.57 -1.07
CA PRO A 18 -0.87 1.34 -0.88
C PRO A 18 -1.73 0.74 0.22
N ALA A 19 -2.26 1.59 1.11
CA ALA A 19 -3.07 1.13 2.23
C ALA A 19 -4.28 0.31 1.77
N GLY A 20 -4.46 -0.87 2.37
CA GLY A 20 -5.59 -1.75 2.15
C GLY A 20 -6.81 -1.34 2.96
N PRO A 21 -6.72 -1.29 4.31
CA PRO A 21 -7.84 -0.92 5.16
C PRO A 21 -8.46 0.41 4.74
N LEU A 22 -9.79 0.42 4.57
CA LEU A 22 -10.60 1.57 4.14
C LEU A 22 -10.44 2.01 2.67
N PHE A 23 -9.48 1.50 1.89
CA PHE A 23 -9.23 1.95 0.50
C PHE A 23 -9.33 0.85 -0.57
N ALA A 24 -8.95 -0.40 -0.28
CA ALA A 24 -8.87 -1.48 -1.29
C ALA A 24 -10.20 -1.89 -1.95
N CYS A 25 -11.33 -1.48 -1.36
CA CYS A 25 -12.68 -1.73 -1.91
C CYS A 25 -13.41 -0.44 -2.28
N GLN A 26 -12.70 0.70 -2.29
CA GLN A 26 -13.31 1.98 -2.64
C GLN A 26 -13.29 2.20 -4.15
N ASN A 27 -14.12 3.15 -4.58
CA ASN A 27 -14.14 3.63 -5.95
C ASN A 27 -12.76 4.23 -6.33
N GLU A 28 -12.38 4.14 -7.60
CA GLU A 28 -11.14 4.72 -8.19
C GLU A 28 -11.00 6.23 -7.97
N SER A 29 -12.10 6.93 -7.69
CA SER A 29 -12.07 8.34 -7.28
C SER A 29 -11.47 8.57 -5.88
N ILE A 30 -11.41 7.53 -5.05
CA ILE A 30 -10.97 7.59 -3.64
C ILE A 30 -9.64 6.86 -3.45
N ARG A 31 -9.41 5.76 -4.17
CA ARG A 31 -8.16 4.99 -4.12
C ARG A 31 -7.19 5.40 -5.23
N LEU A 32 -5.95 4.92 -5.12
CA LEU A 32 -4.96 5.03 -6.19
C LEU A 32 -5.45 4.27 -7.43
N ASP A 33 -5.28 4.89 -8.59
CA ASP A 33 -5.68 4.35 -9.88
C ASP A 33 -4.70 4.79 -10.99
N PRO A 34 -4.55 4.03 -12.10
CA PRO A 34 -3.66 4.41 -13.19
C PRO A 34 -3.96 5.79 -13.79
N SER A 35 -5.19 6.28 -13.71
CA SER A 35 -5.58 7.61 -14.20
C SER A 35 -4.88 8.78 -13.48
N ASP A 36 -4.31 8.55 -12.29
CA ASP A 36 -3.71 9.56 -11.42
C ASP A 36 -2.38 10.14 -11.94
N ALA A 37 -1.75 9.53 -12.95
CA ALA A 37 -0.51 10.02 -13.59
C ALA A 37 -0.41 9.55 -15.06
N ARG A 38 0.66 9.92 -15.80
CA ARG A 38 0.93 9.29 -17.12
C ARG A 38 1.46 7.87 -16.97
N PHE A 39 2.14 7.58 -15.87
CA PHE A 39 2.59 6.26 -15.50
C PHE A 39 2.54 6.09 -13.98
N VAL A 40 2.01 4.96 -13.53
CA VAL A 40 1.85 4.62 -12.11
C VAL A 40 2.46 3.24 -11.91
N GLN A 41 3.50 3.16 -11.09
CA GLN A 41 4.04 1.88 -10.65
C GLN A 41 3.68 1.66 -9.18
N VAL A 42 3.34 0.43 -8.84
CA VAL A 42 2.94 0.06 -7.49
C VAL A 42 3.77 -1.13 -7.04
N ILE A 43 4.24 -1.08 -5.79
CA ILE A 43 4.93 -2.21 -5.17
C ILE A 43 4.12 -2.65 -3.95
N HIS A 44 3.63 -3.89 -3.97
CA HIS A 44 2.85 -4.49 -2.89
C HIS A 44 3.75 -5.36 -2.04
N THR A 45 3.82 -5.13 -0.73
CA THR A 45 4.72 -5.91 0.15
C THR A 45 4.05 -6.47 1.40
N ASN A 46 2.91 -5.90 1.83
CA ASN A 46 2.21 -6.27 3.05
C ASN A 46 0.67 -6.42 2.87
N GLY A 47 0.25 -7.06 1.79
CA GLY A 47 -1.15 -7.23 1.40
C GLY A 47 -1.93 -8.36 2.10
N ASP A 48 -1.51 -8.83 3.28
CA ASP A 48 -2.24 -9.87 4.03
C ASP A 48 -3.55 -9.34 4.64
N SER A 49 -4.34 -10.21 5.27
CA SER A 49 -5.50 -9.76 6.04
C SER A 49 -5.07 -8.91 7.25
N LEU A 50 -5.91 -7.95 7.64
CA LEU A 50 -5.68 -7.12 8.82
C LEU A 50 -5.46 -7.96 10.10
N SER A 51 -6.19 -9.09 10.23
CA SER A 51 -6.02 -10.05 11.33
C SER A 51 -4.63 -10.70 11.38
N ARG A 52 -3.93 -10.76 10.24
CA ARG A 52 -2.56 -11.30 10.11
C ARG A 52 -1.49 -10.22 10.06
N GLY A 53 -1.86 -8.96 10.30
CA GLY A 53 -0.96 -7.81 10.31
C GLY A 53 -0.75 -7.13 8.95
N GLY A 54 -1.52 -7.52 7.93
CA GLY A 54 -1.47 -6.88 6.62
C GLY A 54 -2.15 -5.51 6.62
N LEU A 55 -1.46 -4.53 6.04
CA LEU A 55 -1.92 -3.14 5.94
C LEU A 55 -1.94 -2.64 4.50
N GLY A 56 -1.26 -3.32 3.59
CA GLY A 56 -1.27 -3.03 2.17
C GLY A 56 -2.50 -3.61 1.49
N ALA A 57 -2.79 -3.13 0.29
CA ALA A 57 -3.75 -3.73 -0.62
C ALA A 57 -3.04 -4.71 -1.56
N LEU A 58 -3.73 -5.78 -2.00
CA LEU A 58 -3.28 -6.61 -3.12
C LEU A 58 -3.95 -6.26 -4.45
N GLN A 59 -5.00 -5.44 -4.41
CA GLN A 59 -5.69 -4.96 -5.61
C GLN A 59 -4.71 -4.19 -6.50
N ARG A 60 -4.75 -4.45 -7.81
CA ARG A 60 -3.99 -3.67 -8.79
C ARG A 60 -4.45 -2.22 -8.80
N MET A 61 -3.49 -1.31 -8.76
CA MET A 61 -3.73 0.14 -8.77
C MET A 61 -2.80 0.88 -9.73
N GLY A 62 -1.86 0.18 -10.36
CA GLY A 62 -0.87 0.75 -11.27
C GLY A 62 -1.10 0.39 -12.73
N HIS A 63 -0.31 1.04 -13.58
CA HIS A 63 -0.02 0.53 -14.91
C HIS A 63 0.85 -0.73 -14.82
N VAL A 64 1.73 -0.76 -13.81
CA VAL A 64 2.55 -1.92 -13.45
C VAL A 64 2.49 -2.11 -11.94
N ASP A 65 2.20 -3.33 -11.51
CA ASP A 65 2.12 -3.73 -10.11
C ASP A 65 3.13 -4.86 -9.85
N PHE A 66 4.06 -4.62 -8.92
CA PHE A 66 5.07 -5.58 -8.50
C PHE A 66 4.69 -6.21 -7.16
N TYR A 67 4.83 -7.53 -7.07
CA TYR A 67 4.49 -8.30 -5.88
C TYR A 67 5.69 -9.13 -5.40
N PRO A 68 6.75 -8.50 -4.84
CA PRO A 68 7.87 -9.23 -4.25
C PRO A 68 7.38 -10.26 -3.25
N ASN A 69 7.85 -11.51 -3.38
CA ASN A 69 7.46 -12.62 -2.49
C ASN A 69 5.94 -12.79 -2.37
N GLY A 70 5.21 -12.58 -3.46
CA GLY A 70 3.74 -12.67 -3.51
C GLY A 70 3.01 -11.44 -2.95
N GLY A 71 3.74 -10.41 -2.52
CA GLY A 71 3.19 -9.13 -2.04
C GLY A 71 2.57 -9.17 -0.63
N VAL A 72 2.81 -10.26 0.12
CA VAL A 72 2.17 -10.52 1.42
C VAL A 72 3.18 -10.49 2.56
N THR A 73 4.34 -11.13 2.40
CA THR A 73 5.36 -11.20 3.45
C THR A 73 6.74 -11.20 2.86
N GLN A 74 7.57 -10.31 3.38
CA GLN A 74 8.94 -10.17 2.93
C GLN A 74 9.89 -10.92 3.87
N PRO A 75 10.93 -11.57 3.33
CA PRO A 75 11.98 -12.20 4.13
C PRO A 75 12.57 -11.20 5.14
N GLY A 76 12.76 -11.64 6.40
CA GLY A 76 13.31 -10.80 7.46
C GLY A 76 12.30 -9.94 8.23
N CYS A 77 11.03 -9.89 7.81
CA CYS A 77 9.97 -9.19 8.56
C CYS A 77 9.27 -10.12 9.56
N ASN A 78 9.27 -9.73 10.85
CA ASN A 78 8.47 -10.38 11.88
C ASN A 78 7.02 -9.89 11.79
N ARG A 79 6.04 -10.81 11.69
CA ARG A 79 4.62 -10.44 11.64
C ARG A 79 4.11 -10.03 13.03
N PRO A 80 3.71 -8.76 13.26
CA PRO A 80 2.98 -8.43 14.47
C PRO A 80 1.56 -9.02 14.35
N THR A 81 1.12 -9.75 15.37
CA THR A 81 -0.30 -10.08 15.52
C THR A 81 -1.11 -8.80 15.74
N PHE A 82 -2.40 -8.80 15.42
CA PHE A 82 -3.28 -7.63 15.61
C PHE A 82 -3.17 -7.02 17.03
N LEU A 83 -3.01 -7.86 18.07
CA LEU A 83 -2.76 -7.40 19.45
C LEU A 83 -1.41 -6.66 19.62
N LYS A 84 -0.35 -7.10 18.92
CA LYS A 84 0.92 -6.37 18.89
C LYS A 84 0.78 -5.05 18.15
N PHE A 85 -0.04 -4.98 17.11
CA PHE A 85 -0.25 -3.74 16.36
C PHE A 85 -0.90 -2.62 17.20
N LEU A 86 -1.90 -2.97 18.03
CA LEU A 86 -2.55 -2.03 18.94
C LEU A 86 -1.63 -1.52 20.04
N THR A 87 -0.65 -2.33 20.47
CA THR A 87 0.33 -2.01 21.53
C THR A 87 1.61 -1.36 21.00
N LEU A 88 1.97 -1.57 19.72
CA LEU A 88 3.14 -0.97 19.04
C LEU A 88 2.92 0.48 18.56
N ARG A 89 1.91 1.20 19.07
CA ARG A 89 1.77 2.65 18.85
C ARG A 89 3.00 3.47 19.29
N ASN A 90 3.93 2.87 20.05
CA ASN A 90 5.18 3.48 20.50
C ASN A 90 6.45 3.06 19.75
N SER A 91 6.36 2.30 18.65
CA SER A 91 7.54 1.89 17.89
C SER A 91 7.27 2.00 16.41
N LYS A 92 7.68 3.12 15.78
CA LYS A 92 7.53 3.40 14.35
C LYS A 92 7.93 2.19 13.49
N PRO A 93 6.99 1.48 12.82
CA PRO A 93 7.32 0.47 11.83
C PRO A 93 7.13 1.08 10.44
N HIS A 94 7.82 2.18 10.16
CA HIS A 94 7.71 2.87 8.88
C HIS A 94 9.06 3.46 8.46
N LEU A 95 10.09 2.62 8.38
CA LEU A 95 11.22 2.86 7.49
C LEU A 95 12.10 1.61 7.37
N ARG A 96 11.87 0.81 6.34
CA ARG A 96 12.96 0.18 5.59
C ARG A 96 12.44 -0.31 4.25
N ILE A 97 12.52 0.57 3.26
CA ILE A 97 12.74 0.16 1.87
C ILE A 97 13.99 0.96 1.47
N PRO A 98 15.07 0.32 0.95
CA PRO A 98 16.24 1.02 0.47
C PRO A 98 15.91 2.04 -0.63
#